data_AF-A7RZY5-F1
#
_entry.id   AF-A7RZY5-F1
#
_cell.length_a   1.000
_cell.length_b   1.000
_cell.length_c   1.000
_cell.angle_alpha   90.00
_cell.angle_beta   90.00
_cell.angle_gamma   90.00
#
_symmetry.space_group_name_H-M   'P 1'
#
loop_
_entity.id
_entity.type
_entity.pdbx_description
1 polymer ?
#
loop_
_entity_poly.entity_id
_entity_poly.type
_entity_poly.pdbx_seq_one_letter_code
_entity_poly.pdbx_strand_id
1 'polypeptide(L)' 'GIDMLFVQTALALSTKAVYSLHKTSTRPHITKKATEWGVEMEVLAQLRYDLPKSYKFHKKASVDIEVDLIRFSIP' A
#
# COMPACT_ATOMS: atom_id res chain seq x y z
N GLY A 1 0.62 -4.01 10.80
CA GLY A 1 1.75 -4.72 10.16
C GLY A 1 2.85 -3.73 9.85
N ILE A 2 4.02 -4.21 9.40
CA ILE A 2 5.18 -3.36 9.10
C ILE A 2 4.87 -2.34 7.97
N ASP A 3 4.06 -2.74 6.98
CA ASP A 3 3.65 -1.86 5.88
C ASP A 3 2.91 -0.61 6.38
N MET A 4 2.05 -0.76 7.39
CA MET A 4 1.33 0.37 7.97
C MET A 4 2.21 1.24 8.86
N LEU A 5 3.20 0.65 9.55
CA LEU A 5 4.20 1.43 10.29
C LEU A 5 5.03 2.29 9.32
N PHE A 6 5.42 1.74 8.16
CA PHE A 6 6.09 2.50 7.11
C PHE A 6 5.26 3.70 6.64
N VAL A 7 3.97 3.50 6.33
CA VAL A 7 3.07 4.59 5.91
C VAL A 7 2.91 5.62 7.04
N GLN A 8 2.74 5.19 8.28
CA GLN A 8 2.60 6.09 9.42
C GLN A 8 3.85 6.95 9.65
N THR A 9 5.05 6.36 9.56
CA THR A 9 6.30 7.12 9.63
C THR A 9 6.45 8.06 8.44
N ALA A 10 6.10 7.61 7.22
CA ALA A 10 6.14 8.47 6.04
C ALA A 10 5.19 9.66 6.16
N LEU A 11 3.99 9.47 6.72
CA LEU A 11 3.04 10.54 6.98
C LEU A 11 3.58 11.55 8.02
N ALA A 12 4.28 11.09 9.04
CA ALA A 12 4.91 11.99 10.02
C ALA A 12 6.07 12.82 9.45
N LEU A 13 6.71 12.36 8.37
CA LEU A 13 7.83 13.04 7.71
C LEU A 13 7.39 13.88 6.49
N SER A 14 6.27 13.53 5.88
CA SER A 14 5.75 14.17 4.67
C SER A 14 5.07 15.49 4.99
N THR A 15 5.28 16.49 4.13
CA THR A 15 4.60 17.79 4.21
C THR A 15 3.35 17.89 3.34
N LYS A 16 3.13 16.92 2.43
CA LYS A 16 2.05 17.02 1.43
C LYS A 16 1.29 15.72 1.22
N ALA A 17 1.97 14.66 0.77
CA ALA A 17 1.34 13.38 0.49
C ALA A 17 2.33 12.23 0.49
N VAL A 18 1.85 11.03 0.80
CA VAL A 18 2.58 9.76 0.71
C VAL A 18 1.93 8.90 -0.37
N TYR A 19 2.76 8.33 -1.24
CA TYR A 19 2.32 7.40 -2.28
C TYR A 19 2.89 6.02 -1.98
N SER A 20 2.03 5.00 -1.92
CA SER A 20 2.46 3.66 -1.55
C SER A 20 1.63 2.60 -2.28
N LEU A 21 2.29 1.47 -2.59
CA LEU A 21 1.66 0.32 -3.22
C LEU A 21 1.27 -0.71 -2.16
N HIS A 22 0.00 -1.12 -2.16
CA HIS A 22 -0.49 -2.13 -1.24
C HIS A 22 -1.39 -3.14 -1.94
N LYS A 23 -1.42 -4.39 -1.46
CA LYS A 23 -2.30 -5.42 -2.05
C LYS A 23 -3.75 -4.96 -2.01
N THR A 24 -4.46 -5.11 -3.12
CA THR A 24 -5.86 -4.71 -3.24
C THR A 24 -6.76 -5.41 -2.22
N SER A 25 -6.47 -6.66 -1.87
CA SER A 25 -7.17 -7.42 -0.82
C SER A 25 -7.04 -6.82 0.58
N THR A 26 -6.03 -5.97 0.82
CA THR A 26 -5.80 -5.30 2.12
C THR A 26 -6.43 -3.92 2.21
N ARG A 27 -7.06 -3.42 1.13
CA ARG A 27 -7.69 -2.09 1.08
C ARG A 27 -8.62 -1.80 2.27
N PRO A 28 -9.53 -2.70 2.70
CA PRO A 28 -10.41 -2.41 3.84
C PRO A 28 -9.65 -2.12 5.15
N HIS A 29 -8.52 -2.81 5.37
CA HIS A 29 -7.67 -2.58 6.53
C HIS A 29 -6.98 -1.21 6.46
N ILE A 30 -6.49 -0.82 5.27
CA ILE A 30 -5.81 0.44 5.02
C ILE A 30 -6.78 1.62 5.18
N THR A 31 -8.00 1.49 4.62
CA THR A 31 -9.05 2.51 4.78
C THR A 31 -9.38 2.73 6.25
N LYS A 32 -9.56 1.66 7.03
CA LYS A 32 -9.79 1.77 8.48
C LYS A 32 -8.65 2.54 9.17
N LYS A 33 -7.39 2.25 8.81
CA LYS A 33 -6.23 2.94 9.38
C LYS A 33 -6.16 4.41 9.00
N ALA A 34 -6.43 4.75 7.74
CA ALA A 34 -6.49 6.14 7.30
C ALA A 34 -7.54 6.94 8.09
N THR A 35 -8.73 6.36 8.30
CA THR A 35 -9.77 6.96 9.14
C THR A 35 -9.33 7.13 10.59
N GLU A 36 -8.71 6.10 11.19
CA GLU A 36 -8.18 6.17 12.56
C GLU A 36 -7.12 7.27 12.72
N TRP A 37 -6.33 7.53 11.68
CA TRP A 37 -5.27 8.54 11.67
C TRP A 37 -5.75 9.93 11.25
N GLY A 38 -7.01 10.07 10.82
CA GLY A 38 -7.55 11.34 10.34
C GLY A 38 -6.87 11.85 9.07
N VAL A 39 -6.38 10.95 8.21
CA VAL A 39 -5.76 11.29 6.93
C VAL A 39 -6.67 10.91 5.77
N GLU A 40 -6.59 11.66 4.68
CA GLU A 40 -7.27 11.31 3.44
C GLU A 40 -6.55 10.15 2.76
N MET A 41 -7.33 9.27 2.12
CA MET A 41 -6.82 8.13 1.36
C MET A 41 -7.55 8.04 0.02
N GLU A 42 -6.78 7.99 -1.06
CA GLU A 42 -7.28 7.91 -2.43
C GLU A 42 -6.59 6.77 -3.17
N VAL A 43 -7.35 5.88 -3.80
CA VAL A 43 -6.81 4.86 -4.70
C VAL A 43 -6.68 5.49 -6.09
N LEU A 44 -5.46 5.78 -6.51
CA LEU A 44 -5.16 6.43 -7.80
C LEU A 44 -5.19 5.47 -8.97
N ALA A 45 -4.74 4.23 -8.76
CA ALA A 45 -4.72 3.20 -9.79
C ALA A 45 -4.76 1.80 -9.16
N GLN A 46 -5.32 0.85 -9.90
CA GLN A 46 -5.21 -0.58 -9.61
C GLN A 46 -4.28 -1.18 -10.66
N LEU A 47 -3.23 -1.85 -10.20
CA LEU A 47 -2.19 -2.43 -11.04
C LEU A 47 -2.24 -3.95 -10.91
N ARG A 48 -2.11 -4.63 -12.05
CA ARG A 48 -1.99 -6.09 -12.15
C ARG A 48 -0.77 -6.44 -12.96
N TYR A 49 0.11 -7.25 -12.39
CA TYR A 49 1.31 -7.71 -13.09
C TYR A 49 1.81 -9.04 -12.52
N ASP A 50 2.44 -9.81 -13.40
CA ASP A 50 3.16 -11.02 -13.01
C ASP A 50 4.47 -10.66 -12.34
N LEU A 51 4.65 -11.09 -11.09
CA LEU A 51 5.94 -11.01 -10.41
C LEU A 51 6.65 -12.37 -10.52
N PRO A 52 7.77 -12.44 -11.27
CA PRO A 52 8.57 -13.65 -11.33
C PRO A 52 9.16 -13.98 -9.95
N LYS A 53 9.67 -15.20 -9.81
CA LYS A 53 10.29 -15.68 -8.57
C LYS A 53 11.46 -14.79 -8.12
N SER A 54 11.21 -13.82 -7.24
CA SER A 54 12.25 -12.92 -6.73
C SER A 54 13.07 -13.47 -5.55
N TYR A 55 12.51 -14.41 -4.75
CA TYR A 55 13.17 -14.93 -3.56
C TYR A 55 13.32 -16.46 -3.58
N LYS A 56 14.36 -16.97 -2.88
CA LYS A 56 14.67 -18.42 -2.81
C LYS A 56 13.50 -19.24 -2.24
N PHE A 57 12.76 -18.69 -1.28
CA PHE A 57 11.62 -19.32 -0.62
C PHE A 57 10.30 -19.29 -1.43
N HIS A 58 10.26 -18.61 -2.56
CA HIS A 58 9.09 -18.63 -3.44
C HIS A 58 8.98 -20.01 -4.12
N LYS A 59 7.86 -20.70 -3.88
CA LYS A 59 7.56 -22.02 -4.47
C LYS A 59 7.04 -21.93 -5.89
N LYS A 60 6.37 -20.84 -6.25
CA LYS A 60 5.79 -20.59 -7.58
C LYS A 60 6.79 -19.84 -8.47
N ALA A 61 6.77 -20.12 -9.78
CA ALA A 61 7.65 -19.49 -10.76
C ALA A 61 7.27 -18.02 -11.05
N SER A 62 5.96 -17.74 -11.01
CA SER A 62 5.39 -16.39 -11.05
C SER A 62 4.15 -16.35 -10.15
N VAL A 63 3.80 -15.17 -9.66
CA VAL A 63 2.52 -14.90 -9.03
C VAL A 63 1.90 -13.66 -9.67
N ASP A 64 0.60 -13.74 -9.97
CA ASP A 64 -0.18 -12.57 -10.35
C ASP A 64 -0.36 -11.69 -9.10
N ILE A 65 0.04 -10.43 -9.21
CA ILE A 65 -0.03 -9.45 -8.12
C ILE A 65 -1.03 -8.37 -8.49
N GLU A 66 -2.05 -8.24 -7.65
CA GLU A 66 -3.02 -7.16 -7.67
C GLU A 66 -2.72 -6.17 -6.53
N VAL A 67 -2.32 -4.96 -6.89
CA VAL A 67 -1.98 -3.88 -5.94
C VAL A 67 -2.63 -2.57 -6.31
N ASP A 68 -2.93 -1.78 -5.30
CA ASP A 68 -3.42 -0.41 -5.41
C ASP A 68 -2.25 0.56 -5.25
N LEU A 69 -2.15 1.55 -6.15
CA LEU A 69 -1.42 2.79 -5.90
C LEU A 69 -2.30 3.71 -5.08
N ILE A 70 -1.91 3.95 -3.84
CA ILE A 70 -2.67 4.74 -2.88
C ILE A 70 -1.93 6.03 -2.57
N ARG A 71 -2.65 7.15 -2.61
CA ARG A 71 -2.21 8.45 -2.11
C ARG A 71 -2.83 8.69 -0.74
N PHE A 72 -1.99 9.04 0.23
CA PHE A 72 -2.41 9.52 1.55
C PHE A 72 -2.06 11.00 1.68
N SER A 73 -2.96 11.83 2.19
CA SER A 73 -2.71 13.25 2.46
C SER A 73 -3.22 13.66 3.82
N ILE A 74 -2.50 14.60 4.45
CA ILE A 74 -2.97 15.31 5.63
C ILE A 74 -3.97 16.38 5.12
N PRO A 75 -5.15 16.53 5.76
CA PRO A 75 -6.10 17.59 5.42
C PRO A 75 -5.51 19.00 5.45
#